data_AF-A0A947RBL7-F1
#
_entry.id   AF-A0A947RBL7-F1
#
_cell.length_a   1.000
_cell.length_b   1.000
_cell.length_c   1.000
_cell.angle_alpha   90.00
_cell.angle_beta   90.00
_cell.angle_gamma   90.00
#
_symmetry.space_group_name_H-M   'P 1'
#
loop_
_entity.id
_entity.type
_entity.pdbx_description
1 polymer ?
#
loop_
_entity_poly.entity_id
_entity_poly.type
_entity_poly.pdbx_seq_one_letter_code
_entity_poly.pdbx_strand_id
1 'polypeptide(L)'
;MKLDLNKRQKIVISSVLLTIGLLSTQLVDFNLRFRFLGGLAVFAYILSFWSLWEGLNITKAFMLLILPTFFTVAVASFYFLLPVRWLTRLPVAFIFGLTFYLLLLAQNVFNVASLRTIPLYRAASTASFLFTLLSAFFIYHVISAFNLFFLWNGVAVMAVSFLLILQLLWTLKMEDTVSVAIIMQSFILSLILGELAVSFSFWPSPTTIWSLSLSSAMYVLLGLTTHFLKGKMTKRMMREYLIIGAIVFLVSFFATSWSG
;
A
#
# COMPACT_ATOMS: atom_id res chain seq x y z
N MET A 1 -7.94 -27.83 -24.11
CA MET A 1 -8.58 -28.03 -22.78
C MET A 1 -8.83 -26.65 -22.17
N LYS A 2 -10.03 -26.09 -22.31
CA LYS A 2 -10.39 -24.80 -21.67
C LYS A 2 -10.72 -25.10 -20.21
N LEU A 3 -9.82 -24.72 -19.30
CA LEU A 3 -10.13 -24.75 -17.87
C LEU A 3 -11.14 -23.62 -17.61
N ASP A 4 -12.43 -23.96 -17.46
CA ASP A 4 -13.47 -23.02 -17.00
C ASP A 4 -13.27 -22.76 -15.50
N LEU A 5 -12.28 -21.92 -15.18
CA LEU A 5 -11.98 -21.50 -13.82
C LEU A 5 -12.95 -20.40 -13.39
N ASN A 6 -13.61 -20.61 -12.24
CA ASN A 6 -14.44 -19.60 -11.60
C ASN A 6 -13.56 -18.44 -11.09
N LYS A 7 -14.07 -17.20 -11.11
CA LYS A 7 -13.33 -15.99 -10.70
C LYS A 7 -12.68 -16.12 -9.32
N ARG A 8 -13.38 -16.75 -8.36
CA ARG A 8 -12.84 -17.02 -7.02
C ARG A 8 -11.64 -17.97 -7.04
N GLN A 9 -11.67 -18.99 -7.90
CA GLN A 9 -10.54 -19.92 -8.07
C GLN A 9 -9.33 -19.20 -8.68
N LYS A 10 -9.53 -18.30 -9.65
CA LYS A 10 -8.44 -17.48 -10.21
C LYS A 10 -7.74 -16.63 -9.14
N ILE A 11 -8.52 -16.03 -8.21
CA ILE A 11 -7.98 -15.24 -7.10
C ILE A 11 -7.16 -16.13 -6.14
N VAL A 12 -7.68 -17.30 -5.76
CA VAL A 12 -6.95 -18.26 -4.90
C VAL A 12 -5.65 -18.74 -5.56
N ILE A 13 -5.71 -19.09 -6.86
CA ILE A 13 -4.53 -19.51 -7.61
C ILE A 13 -3.49 -18.38 -7.64
N SER A 14 -3.93 -17.15 -7.88
CA SER A 14 -3.04 -15.97 -7.93
C SER A 14 -2.35 -15.73 -6.59
N SER A 15 -3.06 -15.82 -5.47
CA SER A 15 -2.47 -15.65 -4.14
C SER A 15 -1.49 -16.77 -3.79
N VAL A 16 -1.81 -18.02 -4.14
CA VAL A 16 -0.92 -19.16 -3.93
C VAL A 16 0.35 -19.04 -4.77
N LEU A 17 0.22 -18.72 -6.06
CA LEU A 17 1.37 -18.55 -6.96
C LEU A 17 2.29 -17.41 -6.51
N LEU A 18 1.73 -16.27 -6.09
CA LEU A 18 2.55 -15.18 -5.53
C LEU A 18 3.21 -15.55 -4.21
N THR A 19 2.55 -16.34 -3.37
CA THR A 19 3.15 -16.82 -2.12
C THR A 19 4.32 -17.74 -2.40
N ILE A 20 4.21 -18.63 -3.39
CA ILE A 20 5.33 -19.46 -3.86
C ILE A 20 6.44 -18.58 -4.43
N GLY A 21 6.10 -17.55 -5.21
CA GLY A 21 7.06 -16.56 -5.71
C GLY A 21 7.77 -15.81 -4.57
N LEU A 22 7.06 -15.47 -3.49
CA LEU A 22 7.67 -14.86 -2.31
C LEU A 22 8.60 -15.84 -1.59
N LEU A 23 8.22 -17.11 -1.46
CA LEU A 23 9.06 -18.15 -0.85
C LEU A 23 10.34 -18.40 -1.65
N SER A 24 10.27 -18.37 -2.99
CA SER A 24 11.43 -18.60 -3.85
C SER A 24 12.47 -17.47 -3.77
N THR A 25 12.16 -16.31 -3.19
CA THR A 25 13.15 -15.27 -2.85
C THR A 25 14.31 -15.80 -2.00
N GLN A 26 14.12 -16.90 -1.27
CA GLN A 26 15.15 -17.54 -0.45
C GLN A 26 16.30 -18.11 -1.26
N LEU A 27 16.04 -18.49 -2.51
CA LEU A 27 17.02 -19.12 -3.39
C LEU A 27 17.86 -18.10 -4.16
N VAL A 28 17.62 -16.80 -3.92
CA VAL A 28 18.17 -15.70 -4.72
C VAL A 28 19.33 -15.05 -4.00
N ASP A 29 20.47 -15.01 -4.69
CA ASP A 29 21.67 -14.31 -4.24
C ASP A 29 21.44 -12.80 -4.05
N PHE A 30 22.24 -12.20 -3.17
CA PHE A 30 22.11 -10.78 -2.80
C PHE A 30 22.07 -9.83 -4.01
N ASN A 31 22.92 -10.05 -5.01
CA ASN A 31 23.03 -9.21 -6.21
C ASN A 31 21.76 -9.22 -7.08
N LEU A 32 20.96 -10.28 -7.01
CA LEU A 32 19.78 -10.46 -7.85
C LEU A 32 18.48 -10.06 -7.13
N ARG A 33 18.54 -9.67 -5.85
CA ARG A 33 17.34 -9.37 -5.03
C ARG A 33 16.49 -8.24 -5.61
N PHE A 34 17.11 -7.15 -6.07
CA PHE A 34 16.39 -6.03 -6.69
C PHE A 34 15.70 -6.45 -7.99
N ARG A 35 16.39 -7.23 -8.84
CA ARG A 35 15.83 -7.76 -10.09
C ARG A 35 14.68 -8.72 -9.80
N PHE A 36 14.82 -9.56 -8.78
CA PHE A 36 13.80 -10.51 -8.36
C PHE A 36 12.57 -9.81 -7.78
N LEU A 37 12.76 -8.75 -6.99
CA LEU A 37 11.69 -7.90 -6.48
C LEU A 37 10.92 -7.21 -7.61
N GLY A 38 11.63 -6.67 -8.61
CA GLY A 38 11.00 -6.16 -9.83
C GLY A 38 10.22 -7.24 -10.58
N GLY A 39 10.80 -8.44 -10.70
CA GLY A 39 10.12 -9.61 -11.27
C GLY A 39 8.85 -10.00 -10.52
N LEU A 40 8.88 -9.99 -9.18
CA LEU A 40 7.71 -10.24 -8.34
C LEU A 40 6.65 -9.15 -8.48
N ALA A 41 7.04 -7.89 -8.63
CA ALA A 41 6.11 -6.79 -8.88
C ALA A 41 5.36 -6.97 -10.20
N VAL A 42 6.09 -7.31 -11.27
CA VAL A 42 5.51 -7.61 -12.59
C VAL A 42 4.64 -8.86 -12.53
N PHE A 43 5.09 -9.91 -11.84
CA PHE A 43 4.31 -11.14 -11.67
C PHE A 43 3.02 -10.87 -10.90
N ALA A 44 3.07 -10.02 -9.86
CA ALA A 44 1.90 -9.60 -9.12
C ALA A 44 0.92 -8.81 -9.97
N TYR A 45 1.42 -7.92 -10.83
CA TYR A 45 0.59 -7.18 -11.78
C TYR A 45 -0.13 -8.14 -12.73
N ILE A 46 0.60 -9.07 -13.35
CA ILE A 46 0.06 -10.03 -14.34
C ILE A 46 -1.00 -10.93 -13.69
N LEU A 47 -0.72 -11.50 -12.52
CA LEU A 47 -1.67 -12.39 -11.83
C LEU A 47 -2.91 -11.63 -11.33
N SER A 48 -2.72 -10.43 -10.81
CA SER A 48 -3.84 -9.57 -10.40
C SER A 48 -4.71 -9.20 -11.59
N PHE A 49 -4.10 -8.88 -12.73
CA PHE A 49 -4.81 -8.58 -13.96
C PHE A 49 -5.59 -9.79 -14.49
N TRP A 50 -4.95 -10.96 -14.56
CA TRP A 50 -5.59 -12.20 -14.98
C TRP A 50 -6.77 -12.60 -14.08
N SER A 51 -6.63 -12.43 -12.77
CA SER A 51 -7.70 -12.77 -11.82
C SER A 51 -8.88 -11.79 -11.83
N LEU A 52 -8.63 -10.53 -12.21
CA LEU A 52 -9.64 -9.46 -12.20
C LEU A 52 -10.19 -9.10 -13.60
N TRP A 53 -9.65 -9.67 -14.68
CA TRP A 53 -9.91 -9.29 -16.08
C TRP A 53 -11.39 -9.06 -16.44
N GLU A 54 -12.29 -9.89 -15.92
CA GLU A 54 -13.73 -9.80 -16.20
C GLU A 54 -14.31 -8.45 -15.76
N GLY A 55 -14.75 -7.63 -16.73
CA GLY A 55 -15.42 -6.34 -16.52
C GLY A 55 -14.47 -5.15 -16.36
N LEU A 56 -13.17 -5.30 -16.63
CA LEU A 56 -12.20 -4.21 -16.51
C LEU A 56 -12.18 -3.30 -17.76
N ASN A 57 -12.48 -2.03 -17.55
CA ASN A 57 -12.04 -0.95 -18.45
C ASN A 57 -10.55 -0.64 -18.22
N ILE A 58 -9.87 -0.03 -19.19
CA ILE A 58 -8.43 0.29 -19.12
C ILE A 58 -8.09 1.08 -17.85
N THR A 59 -8.89 2.11 -17.52
CA THR A 59 -8.70 2.92 -16.31
C THR A 59 -8.85 2.10 -15.03
N LYS A 60 -9.87 1.22 -14.98
CA LYS A 60 -10.13 0.34 -13.84
C LYS A 60 -9.00 -0.67 -13.66
N ALA A 61 -8.50 -1.22 -14.77
CA ALA A 61 -7.35 -2.11 -14.77
C ALA A 61 -6.14 -1.40 -14.17
N PHE A 62 -5.79 -0.20 -14.65
CA PHE A 62 -4.66 0.53 -14.09
C PHE A 62 -4.84 0.82 -12.60
N MET A 63 -5.99 1.39 -12.19
CA MET A 63 -6.21 1.81 -10.80
C MET A 63 -6.28 0.65 -9.81
N LEU A 64 -7.01 -0.42 -10.13
CA LEU A 64 -7.21 -1.53 -9.20
C LEU A 64 -5.95 -2.39 -9.02
N LEU A 65 -5.00 -2.33 -9.95
CA LEU A 65 -3.76 -3.10 -9.91
C LEU A 65 -2.63 -2.41 -9.14
N ILE A 66 -2.67 -1.09 -8.95
CA ILE A 66 -1.66 -0.34 -8.19
C ILE A 66 -1.51 -0.94 -6.78
N LEU A 67 -2.60 -1.11 -6.04
CA LEU A 67 -2.48 -1.55 -4.65
C LEU A 67 -1.94 -2.99 -4.51
N PRO A 68 -2.41 -4.00 -5.28
CA PRO A 68 -1.79 -5.32 -5.33
C PRO A 68 -0.30 -5.31 -5.62
N THR A 69 0.17 -4.55 -6.62
CA THR A 69 1.60 -4.52 -6.94
C THR A 69 2.42 -3.88 -5.84
N PHE A 70 1.97 -2.74 -5.32
CA PHE A 70 2.68 -2.03 -4.25
C PHE A 70 2.68 -2.85 -2.96
N PHE A 71 1.60 -3.54 -2.63
CA PHE A 71 1.53 -4.44 -1.48
C PHE A 71 2.52 -5.61 -1.61
N THR A 72 2.62 -6.23 -2.78
CA THR A 72 3.61 -7.30 -3.01
C THR A 72 5.03 -6.77 -2.87
N VAL A 73 5.34 -5.61 -3.47
CA VAL A 73 6.67 -4.98 -3.34
C VAL A 73 6.97 -4.65 -1.89
N ALA A 74 6.01 -4.08 -1.17
CA ALA A 74 6.13 -3.70 0.23
C ALA A 74 6.50 -4.90 1.12
N VAL A 75 5.72 -5.98 1.03
CA VAL A 75 5.95 -7.18 1.85
C VAL A 75 7.20 -7.93 1.40
N ALA A 76 7.46 -8.04 0.09
CA ALA A 76 8.65 -8.72 -0.43
C ALA A 76 9.94 -8.00 -0.01
N SER A 77 9.97 -6.67 -0.04
CA SER A 77 11.11 -5.88 0.42
C SER A 77 11.41 -6.16 1.89
N PHE A 78 10.39 -6.19 2.74
CA PHE A 78 10.55 -6.50 4.16
C PHE A 78 10.93 -7.97 4.40
N TYR A 79 10.40 -8.89 3.59
CA TYR A 79 10.70 -10.33 3.68
C TYR A 79 12.19 -10.62 3.46
N PHE A 80 12.87 -9.86 2.60
CA PHE A 80 14.32 -9.97 2.40
C PHE A 80 15.14 -9.60 3.65
N LEU A 81 14.61 -8.73 4.51
CA LEU A 81 15.27 -8.30 5.75
C LEU A 81 15.14 -9.33 6.87
N LEU A 82 14.20 -10.28 6.77
CA LEU A 82 14.00 -11.30 7.80
C LEU A 82 15.17 -12.30 7.83
N PRO A 83 15.54 -12.82 9.02
CA PRO A 83 16.53 -13.88 9.14
C PRO A 83 16.21 -15.07 8.22
N VAL A 84 17.24 -15.73 7.69
CA VAL A 84 17.11 -16.92 6.83
C VAL A 84 16.79 -18.16 7.68
N ARG A 85 15.64 -18.13 8.34
CA ARG A 85 15.10 -19.24 9.14
C ARG A 85 13.70 -19.57 8.67
N TRP A 86 13.45 -20.84 8.35
CA TRP A 86 12.15 -21.31 7.90
C TRP A 86 11.04 -20.99 8.91
N LEU A 87 11.34 -21.09 10.20
CA LEU A 87 10.36 -20.85 11.28
C LEU A 87 9.80 -19.42 11.29
N THR A 88 10.60 -18.41 10.93
CA THR A 88 10.13 -17.01 10.86
C THR A 88 9.52 -16.68 9.51
N ARG A 89 10.01 -17.30 8.44
CA ARG A 89 9.64 -16.97 7.05
C ARG A 89 8.37 -17.64 6.55
N LEU A 90 8.09 -18.87 6.98
CA LEU A 90 6.89 -19.61 6.56
C LEU A 90 5.60 -18.95 7.11
N PRO A 91 5.50 -18.55 8.39
CA PRO A 91 4.34 -17.82 8.89
C PRO A 91 4.09 -16.50 8.15
N VAL A 92 5.15 -15.75 7.85
CA VAL A 92 5.05 -14.49 7.10
C VAL A 92 4.56 -14.73 5.68
N ALA A 93 5.06 -15.77 5.00
CA ALA A 93 4.59 -16.13 3.66
C ALA A 93 3.12 -16.57 3.67
N PHE A 94 2.70 -17.34 4.69
CA PHE A 94 1.30 -17.73 4.86
C PHE A 94 0.38 -16.51 5.08
N ILE A 95 0.77 -15.59 5.97
CA ILE A 95 0.05 -14.33 6.21
C ILE A 95 0.01 -13.49 4.93
N PHE A 96 1.11 -13.42 4.18
CA PHE A 96 1.15 -12.75 2.88
C PHE A 96 0.13 -13.34 1.90
N GLY A 97 0.08 -14.66 1.74
CA GLY A 97 -0.88 -15.31 0.85
C GLY A 97 -2.33 -15.02 1.24
N LEU A 98 -2.64 -15.08 2.54
CA LEU A 98 -3.97 -14.76 3.07
C LEU A 98 -4.33 -13.29 2.84
N THR A 99 -3.43 -12.37 3.17
CA THR A 99 -3.66 -10.93 3.01
C THR A 99 -3.77 -10.53 1.54
N PHE A 100 -2.95 -11.11 0.67
CA PHE A 100 -3.03 -10.88 -0.77
C PHE A 100 -4.33 -11.43 -1.37
N TYR A 101 -4.81 -12.59 -0.91
CA TYR A 101 -6.14 -13.10 -1.27
C TYR A 101 -7.25 -12.11 -0.87
N LEU A 102 -7.24 -11.61 0.36
CA LEU A 102 -8.21 -10.63 0.86
C LEU A 102 -8.13 -9.31 0.07
N LEU A 103 -6.91 -8.89 -0.29
CA LEU A 103 -6.67 -7.72 -1.12
C LEU A 103 -7.32 -7.86 -2.50
N LEU A 104 -7.07 -8.97 -3.20
CA LEU A 104 -7.69 -9.23 -4.51
C LEU A 104 -9.21 -9.33 -4.42
N LEU A 105 -9.74 -9.90 -3.34
CA LEU A 105 -11.18 -9.92 -3.10
C LEU A 105 -11.74 -8.50 -2.95
N ALA A 106 -11.05 -7.62 -2.22
CA ALA A 106 -11.44 -6.21 -2.08
C ALA A 106 -11.39 -5.47 -3.43
N GLN A 107 -10.34 -5.67 -4.24
CA GLN A 107 -10.26 -5.09 -5.58
C GLN A 107 -11.36 -5.60 -6.51
N ASN A 108 -11.70 -6.89 -6.42
CA ASN A 108 -12.83 -7.44 -7.16
C ASN A 108 -14.16 -6.82 -6.71
N VAL A 109 -14.36 -6.56 -5.42
CA VAL A 109 -15.56 -5.85 -4.95
C VAL A 109 -15.65 -4.47 -5.58
N PHE A 110 -14.56 -3.71 -5.69
CA PHE A 110 -14.59 -2.42 -6.40
C PHE A 110 -14.87 -2.56 -7.90
N ASN A 111 -14.29 -3.57 -8.55
CA ASN A 111 -14.58 -3.85 -9.95
C ASN A 111 -16.09 -4.04 -10.17
N VAL A 112 -16.75 -4.87 -9.35
CA VAL A 112 -18.20 -5.09 -9.46
C VAL A 112 -19.01 -3.89 -8.95
N ALA A 113 -18.53 -3.18 -7.92
CA ALA A 113 -19.23 -2.03 -7.33
C ALA A 113 -19.29 -0.82 -8.29
N SER A 114 -18.37 -0.75 -9.26
CA SER A 114 -18.40 0.28 -10.31
C SER A 114 -19.61 0.17 -11.25
N LEU A 115 -20.26 -1.01 -11.31
CA LEU A 115 -21.42 -1.26 -12.17
C LEU A 115 -22.74 -1.21 -11.39
N ARG A 116 -22.71 -1.57 -10.11
CA ARG A 116 -23.90 -1.65 -9.24
C ARG A 116 -23.52 -1.43 -7.79
N THR A 117 -24.44 -0.93 -6.97
CA THR A 117 -24.21 -0.80 -5.53
C THR A 117 -24.19 -2.19 -4.86
N ILE A 118 -23.19 -2.44 -4.00
CA ILE A 118 -23.03 -3.74 -3.31
C ILE A 118 -22.79 -3.50 -1.82
N PRO A 119 -23.45 -4.24 -0.91
CA PRO A 119 -23.26 -4.10 0.54
C PRO A 119 -21.81 -4.26 1.00
N LEU A 120 -21.04 -5.13 0.34
CA LEU A 120 -19.64 -5.42 0.65
C LEU A 120 -18.69 -4.24 0.36
N TYR A 121 -19.13 -3.19 -0.34
CA TYR A 121 -18.29 -2.03 -0.66
C TYR A 121 -17.67 -1.40 0.58
N ARG A 122 -18.43 -1.28 1.69
CA ARG A 122 -17.92 -0.69 2.92
C ARG A 122 -16.76 -1.51 3.50
N ALA A 123 -16.89 -2.83 3.50
CA ALA A 123 -15.84 -3.74 3.97
C ALA A 123 -14.59 -3.66 3.07
N ALA A 124 -14.77 -3.64 1.75
CA ALA A 124 -13.67 -3.50 0.79
C ALA A 124 -12.95 -2.15 0.89
N SER A 125 -13.69 -1.06 1.13
CA SER A 125 -13.13 0.28 1.36
C SER A 125 -12.25 0.32 2.60
N THR A 126 -12.72 -0.23 3.73
CA THR A 126 -11.92 -0.32 4.96
C THR A 126 -10.69 -1.22 4.77
N ALA A 127 -10.84 -2.39 4.15
CA ALA A 127 -9.73 -3.29 3.88
C ALA A 127 -8.66 -2.63 3.00
N SER A 128 -9.07 -1.95 1.93
CA SER A 128 -8.14 -1.28 1.02
C SER A 128 -7.43 -0.10 1.68
N PHE A 129 -8.13 0.66 2.52
CA PHE A 129 -7.52 1.70 3.34
C PHE A 129 -6.42 1.13 4.24
N LEU A 130 -6.70 0.03 4.96
CA LEU A 130 -5.70 -0.65 5.81
C LEU A 130 -4.51 -1.18 4.99
N PHE A 131 -4.76 -1.86 3.87
CA PHE A 131 -3.70 -2.36 3.00
C PHE A 131 -2.85 -1.25 2.38
N THR A 132 -3.44 -0.10 2.10
CA THR A 132 -2.72 1.09 1.61
C THR A 132 -1.74 1.58 2.68
N LEU A 133 -2.18 1.71 3.93
CA LEU A 133 -1.32 2.12 5.04
C LEU A 133 -0.24 1.10 5.34
N LEU A 134 -0.56 -0.20 5.30
CA LEU A 134 0.42 -1.26 5.52
C LEU A 134 1.49 -1.26 4.41
N SER A 135 1.07 -1.07 3.15
CA SER A 135 2.01 -0.95 2.02
C SER A 135 2.89 0.28 2.17
N ALA A 136 2.30 1.42 2.53
CA ALA A 136 3.04 2.67 2.76
C ALA A 136 4.07 2.51 3.87
N PHE A 137 3.69 1.96 5.02
CA PHE A 137 4.60 1.70 6.14
C PHE A 137 5.83 0.89 5.72
N PHE A 138 5.64 -0.26 5.09
CA PHE A 138 6.76 -1.11 4.66
C PHE A 138 7.62 -0.46 3.58
N ILE A 139 7.03 0.26 2.62
CA ILE A 139 7.81 0.94 1.58
C ILE A 139 8.59 2.12 2.17
N TYR A 140 7.99 2.93 3.05
CA TYR A 140 8.70 4.00 3.75
C TYR A 140 9.86 3.46 4.58
N HIS A 141 9.67 2.33 5.27
CA HIS A 141 10.74 1.67 6.00
C HIS A 141 11.92 1.31 5.08
N VAL A 142 11.62 0.79 3.88
CA VAL A 142 12.64 0.42 2.89
C VAL A 142 13.34 1.65 2.32
N ILE A 143 12.59 2.72 2.00
CA ILE A 143 13.16 4.00 1.54
C ILE A 143 14.13 4.56 2.58
N SER A 144 13.71 4.62 3.85
CA SER A 144 14.57 5.09 4.95
C SER A 144 15.80 4.20 5.15
N ALA A 145 15.65 2.87 5.04
CA ALA A 145 16.75 1.93 5.19
C ALA A 145 17.83 2.06 4.09
N PHE A 146 17.49 2.59 2.92
CA PHE A 146 18.49 2.89 1.88
C PHE A 146 19.39 4.07 2.21
N ASN A 147 19.08 4.86 3.24
CA ASN A 147 19.84 6.05 3.63
C ASN A 147 20.18 6.95 2.44
N LEU A 148 19.18 7.18 1.57
CA LEU A 148 19.35 8.07 0.42
C LEU A 148 19.54 9.51 0.90
N PHE A 149 20.09 10.35 0.02
CA PHE A 149 20.11 11.79 0.24
C PHE A 149 18.68 12.31 0.54
N PHE A 150 18.57 13.30 1.43
CA PHE A 150 17.27 13.74 1.97
C PHE A 150 16.25 14.13 0.89
N LEU A 151 16.68 14.77 -0.21
CA LEU A 151 15.77 15.08 -1.33
C LEU A 151 15.26 13.82 -2.02
N TRP A 152 16.09 12.80 -2.18
CA TRP A 152 15.69 11.53 -2.80
C TRP A 152 14.71 10.76 -1.91
N ASN A 153 14.84 10.83 -0.58
CA ASN A 153 13.82 10.31 0.34
C ASN A 153 12.48 11.02 0.13
N GLY A 154 12.49 12.36 0.07
CA GLY A 154 11.29 13.16 -0.19
C GLY A 154 10.60 12.80 -1.50
N VAL A 155 11.37 12.75 -2.59
CA VAL A 155 10.85 12.41 -3.93
C VAL A 155 10.32 10.97 -3.97
N ALA A 156 11.03 10.01 -3.37
CA ALA A 156 10.59 8.61 -3.33
C ALA A 156 9.29 8.45 -2.53
N VAL A 157 9.19 9.09 -1.36
CA VAL A 157 7.95 9.09 -0.57
C VAL A 157 6.82 9.73 -1.36
N MET A 158 7.02 10.92 -1.91
CA MET A 158 6.01 11.60 -2.72
C MET A 158 5.51 10.71 -3.87
N ALA A 159 6.40 10.10 -4.64
CA ALA A 159 6.02 9.26 -5.79
C ALA A 159 5.20 8.02 -5.37
N VAL A 160 5.61 7.33 -4.31
CA VAL A 160 4.89 6.15 -3.78
C VAL A 160 3.56 6.56 -3.18
N SER A 161 3.55 7.60 -2.34
CA SER A 161 2.33 8.13 -1.72
C SER A 161 1.33 8.57 -2.78
N PHE A 162 1.79 9.24 -3.84
CA PHE A 162 0.93 9.69 -4.93
C PHE A 162 0.13 8.54 -5.54
N LEU A 163 0.81 7.45 -5.93
CA LEU A 163 0.16 6.30 -6.57
C LEU A 163 -0.83 5.60 -5.63
N LEU A 164 -0.42 5.39 -4.36
CA LEU A 164 -1.28 4.78 -3.34
C LEU A 164 -2.51 5.63 -3.01
N ILE A 165 -2.33 6.94 -2.83
CA ILE A 165 -3.41 7.88 -2.53
C ILE A 165 -4.34 8.01 -3.73
N LEU A 166 -3.81 8.10 -4.95
CA LEU A 166 -4.57 8.16 -6.20
C LEU A 166 -5.49 6.96 -6.36
N GLN A 167 -4.96 5.74 -6.20
CA GLN A 167 -5.75 4.53 -6.23
C GLN A 167 -6.88 4.58 -5.20
N LEU A 168 -6.56 4.92 -3.94
CA LEU A 168 -7.53 4.91 -2.85
C LEU A 168 -8.64 5.98 -3.03
N LEU A 169 -8.29 7.21 -3.39
CA LEU A 169 -9.27 8.28 -3.62
C LEU A 169 -10.15 8.01 -4.84
N TRP A 170 -9.58 7.41 -5.90
CA TRP A 170 -10.36 6.98 -7.06
C TRP A 170 -11.44 5.96 -6.70
N THR A 171 -11.17 5.03 -5.77
CA THR A 171 -12.17 4.04 -5.31
C THR A 171 -13.41 4.65 -4.63
N LEU A 172 -13.39 5.94 -4.27
CA LEU A 172 -14.55 6.61 -3.67
C LEU A 172 -15.70 6.82 -4.66
N LYS A 173 -15.37 7.12 -5.93
CA LYS A 173 -16.35 7.37 -7.00
C LYS A 173 -16.33 6.31 -8.10
N MET A 174 -15.19 5.67 -8.34
CA MET A 174 -15.00 4.61 -9.36
C MET A 174 -15.45 5.01 -10.77
N GLU A 175 -15.25 6.28 -11.13
CA GLU A 175 -15.55 6.82 -12.45
C GLU A 175 -14.65 6.18 -13.53
N ASP A 176 -15.15 6.05 -14.76
CA ASP A 176 -14.39 5.47 -15.88
C ASP A 176 -13.16 6.31 -16.25
N THR A 177 -13.16 7.59 -15.90
CA THR A 177 -12.02 8.51 -16.03
C THR A 177 -11.58 9.01 -14.67
N VAL A 178 -10.28 9.29 -14.53
CA VAL A 178 -9.74 9.86 -13.30
C VAL A 178 -9.98 11.37 -13.32
N SER A 179 -10.84 11.86 -12.41
CA SER A 179 -11.10 13.30 -12.34
C SER A 179 -9.84 14.09 -11.95
N VAL A 180 -9.66 15.26 -12.56
CA VAL A 180 -8.53 16.17 -12.28
C VAL A 180 -8.50 16.56 -10.80
N ALA A 181 -9.66 16.72 -10.17
CA ALA A 181 -9.77 17.01 -8.74
C ALA A 181 -9.14 15.91 -7.87
N ILE A 182 -9.35 14.63 -8.20
CA ILE A 182 -8.74 13.51 -7.48
C ILE A 182 -7.22 13.50 -7.70
N ILE A 183 -6.75 13.73 -8.92
CA ILE A 183 -5.31 13.79 -9.23
C ILE A 183 -4.63 14.91 -8.43
N MET A 184 -5.21 16.11 -8.44
CA MET A 184 -4.68 17.26 -7.71
C MET A 184 -4.67 17.04 -6.20
N GLN A 185 -5.75 16.46 -5.64
CA GLN A 185 -5.79 16.12 -4.22
C GLN A 185 -4.73 15.07 -3.87
N SER A 186 -4.58 14.01 -4.66
CA SER A 186 -3.54 13.00 -4.47
C SER A 186 -2.15 13.61 -4.53
N PHE A 187 -1.91 14.53 -5.47
CA PHE A 187 -0.64 15.22 -5.61
C PHE A 187 -0.34 16.08 -4.38
N ILE A 188 -1.27 16.93 -3.94
CA ILE A 188 -1.10 17.79 -2.76
C ILE A 188 -0.82 16.95 -1.51
N LEU A 189 -1.59 15.88 -1.26
CA LEU A 189 -1.38 15.02 -0.09
C LEU A 189 -0.02 14.31 -0.16
N SER A 190 0.39 13.85 -1.35
CA SER A 190 1.70 13.21 -1.54
C SER A 190 2.86 14.19 -1.39
N LEU A 191 2.68 15.45 -1.79
CA LEU A 191 3.67 16.50 -1.64
C LEU A 191 3.90 16.80 -0.16
N ILE A 192 2.83 16.95 0.63
CA ILE A 192 2.92 17.11 2.09
C ILE A 192 3.70 15.95 2.73
N LEU A 193 3.43 14.71 2.30
CA LEU A 193 4.18 13.54 2.80
C LEU A 193 5.65 13.55 2.37
N GLY A 194 5.96 13.99 1.15
CA GLY A 194 7.33 14.17 0.68
C GLY A 194 8.10 15.22 1.49
N GLU A 195 7.47 16.36 1.79
CA GLU A 195 8.05 17.41 2.64
C GLU A 195 8.27 16.94 4.08
N LEU A 196 7.33 16.19 4.64
CA LEU A 196 7.50 15.54 5.95
C LEU A 196 8.66 14.54 5.93
N ALA A 197 8.82 13.78 4.85
CA ALA A 197 9.94 12.84 4.71
C ALA A 197 11.30 13.54 4.61
N VAL A 198 11.37 14.69 3.93
CA VAL A 198 12.55 15.57 3.96
C VAL A 198 12.82 16.04 5.39
N SER A 199 11.80 16.56 6.08
CA SER A 199 11.92 17.05 7.45
C SER A 199 12.42 15.96 8.41
N PHE A 200 11.86 14.76 8.31
CA PHE A 200 12.25 13.62 9.13
C PHE A 200 13.62 13.04 8.74
N SER A 201 14.15 13.32 7.54
CA SER A 201 15.51 12.89 7.17
C SER A 201 16.58 13.61 8.00
N PHE A 202 16.27 14.77 8.59
CA PHE A 202 17.15 15.47 9.54
C PHE A 202 16.93 15.05 10.99
N TRP A 203 15.92 14.21 11.25
CA TRP A 203 15.61 13.70 12.57
C TRP A 203 16.42 12.41 12.81
N PRO A 204 17.29 12.34 13.84
CA PRO A 204 18.03 11.12 14.20
C PRO A 204 17.12 10.02 14.80
N SER A 205 16.16 9.55 14.01
CA SER A 205 15.15 8.57 14.41
C SER A 205 15.41 7.22 13.76
N PRO A 206 15.23 6.09 14.48
CA PRO A 206 15.26 4.76 13.89
C PRO A 206 14.30 4.64 12.69
N THR A 207 14.70 3.85 11.67
CA THR A 207 13.92 3.67 10.43
C THR A 207 12.47 3.25 10.69
N THR A 208 12.25 2.42 11.71
CA THR A 208 10.91 1.98 12.11
C THR A 208 10.03 3.13 12.57
N ILE A 209 10.56 4.03 13.41
CA ILE A 209 9.82 5.19 13.92
C ILE A 209 9.56 6.14 12.76
N TRP A 210 10.56 6.44 11.94
CA TRP A 210 10.43 7.26 10.73
C TRP A 210 9.28 6.78 9.82
N SER A 211 9.25 5.48 9.50
CA SER A 211 8.19 4.88 8.68
C SER A 211 6.81 4.91 9.33
N LEU A 212 6.76 4.72 10.66
CA LEU A 212 5.53 4.74 11.43
C LEU A 212 4.95 6.16 11.41
N SER A 213 5.76 7.18 11.72
CA SER A 213 5.34 8.59 11.72
C SER A 213 4.79 9.02 10.36
N LEU A 214 5.44 8.66 9.26
CA LEU A 214 4.93 8.97 7.91
C LEU A 214 3.65 8.21 7.55
N SER A 215 3.57 6.91 7.90
CA SER A 215 2.35 6.13 7.67
C SER A 215 1.17 6.66 8.49
N SER A 216 1.41 7.16 9.70
CA SER A 216 0.41 7.81 10.53
C SER A 216 0.02 9.19 10.01
N ALA A 217 0.97 9.98 9.50
CA ALA A 217 0.66 11.22 8.80
C ALA A 217 -0.24 10.96 7.59
N MET A 218 0.09 9.92 6.81
CA MET A 218 -0.74 9.47 5.69
C MET A 218 -2.13 9.01 6.14
N TYR A 219 -2.25 8.28 7.26
CA TYR A 219 -3.53 7.92 7.87
C TYR A 219 -4.38 9.15 8.20
N VAL A 220 -3.80 10.17 8.84
CA VAL A 220 -4.50 11.40 9.19
C VAL A 220 -4.96 12.14 7.94
N LEU A 221 -4.06 12.36 6.99
CA LEU A 221 -4.33 13.08 5.75
C LEU A 221 -5.40 12.38 4.89
N LEU A 222 -5.26 11.08 4.67
CA LEU A 222 -6.22 10.28 3.91
C LEU A 222 -7.55 10.14 4.64
N GLY A 223 -7.53 9.92 5.95
CA GLY A 223 -8.73 9.83 6.77
C GLY A 223 -9.57 11.09 6.64
N LEU A 224 -8.98 12.25 6.95
CA LEU A 224 -9.64 13.55 6.81
C LEU A 224 -10.17 13.78 5.40
N THR A 225 -9.36 13.54 4.37
CA THR A 225 -9.75 13.77 2.97
C THR A 225 -10.88 12.84 2.54
N THR A 226 -10.81 11.55 2.85
CA THR A 226 -11.88 10.60 2.51
C THR A 226 -13.19 10.91 3.23
N HIS A 227 -13.15 11.36 4.47
CA HIS A 227 -14.33 11.79 5.22
C HIS A 227 -14.91 13.11 4.66
N PHE A 228 -14.07 14.04 4.28
CA PHE A 228 -14.45 15.29 3.62
C PHE A 228 -15.14 15.02 2.28
N LEU A 229 -14.53 14.20 1.41
CA LEU A 229 -15.09 13.84 0.09
C LEU A 229 -16.39 13.04 0.18
N LYS A 230 -16.59 12.28 1.26
CA LYS A 230 -17.86 11.58 1.52
C LYS A 230 -18.94 12.48 2.11
N GLY A 231 -18.66 13.76 2.39
CA GLY A 231 -19.58 14.68 3.05
C GLY A 231 -19.91 14.32 4.50
N LYS A 232 -19.04 13.53 5.17
CA LYS A 232 -19.27 12.99 6.52
C LYS A 232 -18.33 13.59 7.56
N MET A 233 -17.66 14.69 7.24
CA MET A 233 -16.68 15.30 8.13
C MET A 233 -17.39 16.04 9.27
N THR A 234 -17.12 15.63 10.50
CA THR A 234 -17.56 16.35 11.71
C THR A 234 -16.36 16.96 12.42
N LYS A 235 -16.57 18.06 13.16
CA LYS A 235 -15.52 18.69 13.99
C LYS A 235 -14.92 17.70 14.98
N ARG A 236 -15.73 16.77 15.51
CA ARG A 236 -15.29 15.70 16.40
C ARG A 236 -14.29 14.76 15.70
N MET A 237 -14.63 14.25 14.51
CA MET A 237 -13.71 13.39 13.75
C MET A 237 -12.40 14.11 13.43
N MET A 238 -12.47 15.38 13.02
CA MET A 238 -11.28 16.17 12.76
C MET A 238 -10.34 16.23 13.97
N ARG A 239 -10.90 16.48 15.16
CA ARG A 239 -10.14 16.49 16.41
C ARG A 239 -9.55 15.12 16.75
N GLU A 240 -10.30 14.04 16.54
CA GLU A 240 -9.81 12.66 16.77
C GLU A 240 -8.59 12.34 15.90
N TYR A 241 -8.63 12.67 14.61
CA TYR A 241 -7.49 12.49 13.70
C TYR A 241 -6.28 13.37 14.08
N LEU A 242 -6.50 14.63 14.46
CA LEU A 242 -5.42 15.52 14.91
C LEU A 242 -4.77 15.04 16.21
N ILE A 243 -5.57 14.52 17.15
CA ILE A 243 -5.06 13.92 18.39
C ILE A 243 -4.18 12.70 18.07
N ILE A 244 -4.62 11.83 17.15
CA ILE A 244 -3.81 10.66 16.73
C ILE A 244 -2.47 11.13 16.14
N GLY A 245 -2.49 12.13 15.26
CA GLY A 245 -1.27 12.72 14.72
C GLY A 245 -0.35 13.28 15.80
N ALA A 246 -0.89 14.02 16.76
CA ALA A 246 -0.14 14.58 17.88
C ALA A 246 0.47 13.48 18.79
N ILE A 247 -0.29 12.42 19.09
CA ILE A 247 0.20 11.28 19.88
C ILE A 247 1.36 10.60 19.16
N VAL A 248 1.21 10.31 17.86
CA VAL A 248 2.29 9.64 17.11
C VAL A 248 3.52 10.54 17.05
N PHE A 249 3.36 11.85 16.86
CA PHE A 249 4.47 12.80 16.92
C PHE A 249 5.19 12.77 18.28
N LEU A 250 4.46 12.81 19.39
CA LEU A 250 5.04 12.74 20.73
C LEU A 250 5.75 11.41 20.98
N VAL A 251 5.14 10.28 20.63
CA VAL A 251 5.75 8.95 20.76
C VAL A 251 7.04 8.88 19.94
N SER A 252 7.02 9.40 18.71
CA SER A 252 8.21 9.46 17.84
C SER A 252 9.32 10.30 18.48
N PHE A 253 8.96 11.41 19.11
CA PHE A 253 9.90 12.31 19.78
C PHE A 253 10.57 11.68 20.99
N PHE A 254 9.82 11.00 21.85
CA PHE A 254 10.36 10.33 23.02
C PHE A 254 11.11 9.03 22.70
N ALA A 255 10.74 8.34 21.63
CA ALA A 255 11.42 7.12 21.19
C ALA A 255 12.73 7.40 20.43
N THR A 256 12.99 8.66 20.06
CA THR A 256 14.26 9.08 19.46
C THR A 256 15.35 9.14 20.52
N SER A 257 16.47 8.45 20.28
CA SER A 257 17.68 8.60 21.12
C SER A 257 18.41 9.90 20.73
N TRP A 258 18.31 10.92 21.59
CA TRP A 258 18.97 12.20 21.39
C TRP A 258 20.46 12.20 21.77
N SER A 259 20.93 11.11 22.40
CA SER A 259 22.35 10.81 22.54
C SER A 259 22.83 10.19 21.23
N GLY A 260 23.54 10.98 20.43
CA GLY A 260 24.20 10.50 19.21
C GLY A 260 25.18 9.36 19.46
#